data_AF-A0A1H4JY92-F1
#
_entry.id   AF-A0A1H4JY92-F1
#
_cell.length_a   1.000
_cell.length_b   1.000
_cell.length_c   1.000
_cell.angle_alpha   90.00
_cell.angle_beta   90.00
_cell.angle_gamma   90.00
#
_symmetry.space_group_name_H-M   'P 1'
#
loop_
_entity.id
_entity.type
_entity.pdbx_description
1 polymer ?
#
loop_
_entity_poly.entity_id
_entity_poly.type
_entity_poly.pdbx_seq_one_letter_code
_entity_poly.pdbx_strand_id
1 'polypeptide(L)'
;MKALLLAAMPVVLMDGHAPDLDQWSRIEPAIAAAVECRQTLPMHALDDIAPNAPGSWLLAPARSFTVFGLPVKRIELFIDPDGELGASYTAVIEKRSLEQVRKQLKLASQRGRIGQLSADQPSAEVQVSCVVATTGQG
;
A
#
# COMPACT_ATOMS: atom_id res chain seq x y z
N MET A 1 -39.61 5.18 -15.52
CA MET A 1 -38.31 5.62 -14.96
C MET A 1 -37.68 4.40 -14.32
N LYS A 2 -36.57 3.89 -14.88
CA LYS A 2 -35.88 2.69 -14.39
C LYS A 2 -34.85 3.14 -13.37
N ALA A 3 -35.06 2.83 -12.09
CA ALA A 3 -34.10 3.08 -11.04
C ALA A 3 -32.89 2.15 -11.26
N LEU A 4 -31.72 2.74 -11.56
CA LEU A 4 -30.45 2.02 -11.48
C LEU A 4 -30.21 1.72 -10.00
N LEU A 5 -30.38 0.45 -9.59
CA LEU A 5 -29.86 -0.02 -8.32
C LEU A 5 -28.34 -0.07 -8.44
N LEU A 6 -27.67 0.93 -7.86
CA LEU A 6 -26.25 0.85 -7.55
C LEU A 6 -26.10 -0.21 -6.46
N ALA A 7 -25.59 -1.39 -6.83
CA ALA A 7 -25.17 -2.39 -5.87
C ALA A 7 -24.00 -1.80 -5.07
N ALA A 8 -24.27 -1.37 -3.84
CA ALA A 8 -23.22 -1.11 -2.86
C ALA A 8 -22.60 -2.47 -2.52
N MET A 9 -21.48 -2.79 -3.17
CA MET A 9 -20.73 -4.00 -2.88
C MET A 9 -20.21 -3.90 -1.44
N PRO A 10 -20.52 -4.86 -0.56
CA PRO A 10 -20.00 -4.85 0.79
C PRO A 10 -18.48 -4.97 0.72
N VAL A 11 -17.77 -3.94 1.19
CA VAL A 11 -16.32 -3.98 1.41
C VAL A 11 -16.08 -5.00 2.52
N VAL A 12 -15.67 -6.22 2.15
CA VAL A 12 -15.19 -7.19 3.12
C VAL A 12 -13.87 -6.64 3.65
N LEU A 13 -13.88 -6.16 4.88
CA LEU A 13 -12.68 -5.75 5.60
C LEU A 13 -11.89 -7.02 5.94
N MET A 14 -11.14 -7.54 4.97
CA MET A 14 -10.26 -8.67 5.19
C MET A 14 -9.14 -8.25 6.15
N ASP A 15 -8.91 -9.05 7.18
CA ASP A 15 -7.67 -8.97 7.96
C ASP A 15 -6.56 -9.49 7.03
N GLY A 16 -5.48 -8.72 6.87
CA GLY A 16 -4.41 -9.08 5.94
C GLY A 16 -3.74 -10.38 6.36
N HIS A 17 -3.16 -11.11 5.40
CA HIS A 17 -2.30 -12.23 5.72
C HIS A 17 -1.10 -11.74 6.54
N ALA A 18 -0.92 -12.30 7.73
CA ALA A 18 0.25 -12.03 8.56
C ALA A 18 1.33 -13.07 8.23
N PRO A 19 2.39 -12.71 7.49
CA PRO A 19 3.53 -13.61 7.29
C PRO A 19 4.21 -13.91 8.63
N ASP A 20 4.82 -15.09 8.77
CA ASP A 20 5.62 -15.42 9.95
C ASP A 20 6.80 -14.43 10.13
N LEU A 21 7.32 -14.30 11.37
CA LEU A 21 8.31 -13.28 11.72
C LEU A 21 9.60 -13.31 10.87
N ASP A 22 10.11 -14.49 10.52
CA ASP A 22 11.28 -14.66 9.66
C ASP A 22 11.00 -14.21 8.21
N GLN A 23 9.81 -14.54 7.69
CA GLN A 23 9.38 -14.09 6.37
C GLN A 23 9.19 -12.57 6.36
N TRP A 24 8.49 -12.03 7.37
CA TRP A 24 8.30 -10.60 7.55
C TRP A 24 9.64 -9.84 7.62
N SER A 25 10.59 -10.33 8.42
CA SER A 25 11.89 -9.64 8.60
C SER A 25 12.69 -9.53 7.29
N ARG A 26 12.48 -10.44 6.33
CA ARG A 26 13.13 -10.40 5.01
C ARG A 26 12.50 -9.36 4.08
N ILE A 27 11.17 -9.22 4.10
CA ILE A 27 10.42 -8.36 3.17
C ILE A 27 10.15 -6.95 3.71
N GLU A 28 10.10 -6.78 5.03
CA GLU A 28 9.81 -5.52 5.73
C GLU A 28 10.58 -4.31 5.17
N PRO A 29 11.91 -4.35 4.96
CA PRO A 29 12.64 -3.18 4.46
C PRO A 29 12.25 -2.82 3.02
N ALA A 30 11.93 -3.80 2.18
CA ALA A 30 11.52 -3.57 0.81
C ALA A 30 10.10 -2.99 0.75
N ILE A 31 9.18 -3.52 1.56
CA ILE A 31 7.82 -2.97 1.71
C ILE A 31 7.88 -1.52 2.21
N ALA A 32 8.70 -1.24 3.22
CA ALA A 32 8.88 0.12 3.72
C ALA A 32 9.37 1.06 2.63
N ALA A 33 10.41 0.67 1.87
CA ALA A 33 10.93 1.49 0.79
C ALA A 33 9.90 1.75 -0.33
N ALA A 34 9.03 0.76 -0.61
CA ALA A 34 8.00 0.86 -1.64
C ALA A 34 6.84 1.77 -1.21
N VAL A 35 6.27 1.56 -0.02
CA VAL A 35 5.25 2.45 0.54
C VAL A 35 5.80 3.86 0.73
N GLU A 36 7.09 3.98 1.07
CA GLU A 36 7.75 5.27 1.17
C GLU A 36 8.08 5.93 -0.18
N CYS A 37 7.71 5.27 -1.28
CA CYS A 37 7.92 5.73 -2.65
C CYS A 37 9.39 5.98 -3.00
N ARG A 38 10.30 5.21 -2.38
CA ARG A 38 11.75 5.29 -2.58
C ARG A 38 12.25 4.29 -3.62
N GLN A 39 11.70 3.07 -3.63
CA GLN A 39 12.13 1.97 -4.50
C GLN A 39 10.94 1.09 -4.88
N THR A 40 10.93 0.52 -6.08
CA THR A 40 9.89 -0.42 -6.48
C THR A 40 10.04 -1.71 -5.69
N LEU A 41 8.93 -2.31 -5.28
CA LEU A 41 8.94 -3.65 -4.70
C LEU A 41 8.96 -4.67 -5.85
N PRO A 42 10.03 -5.45 -6.05
CA PRO A 42 10.01 -6.49 -7.06
C PRO A 42 9.07 -7.61 -6.63
N MET A 43 8.30 -8.15 -7.59
CA MET A 43 7.29 -9.18 -7.32
C MET A 43 7.89 -10.43 -6.65
N HIS A 44 9.13 -10.80 -6.99
CA HIS A 44 9.81 -11.96 -6.40
C HIS A 44 10.08 -11.82 -4.90
N ALA A 45 10.04 -10.60 -4.33
CA ALA A 45 10.11 -10.41 -2.89
C ALA A 45 8.88 -10.98 -2.16
N LEU A 46 7.81 -11.31 -2.89
CA LEU A 46 6.55 -11.83 -2.39
C LEU A 46 6.29 -13.28 -2.83
N ASP A 47 7.25 -13.97 -3.47
CA ASP A 47 7.07 -15.34 -4.01
C ASP A 47 6.58 -16.35 -2.95
N ASP A 48 7.06 -16.23 -1.72
CA ASP A 48 6.67 -17.10 -0.60
C ASP A 48 5.33 -16.69 0.05
N ILE A 49 4.65 -15.66 -0.46
CA ILE A 49 3.42 -15.11 0.10
C ILE A 49 2.29 -15.26 -0.91
N ALA A 50 1.29 -16.06 -0.55
CA ALA A 50 0.12 -16.27 -1.39
C ALA A 50 -0.61 -14.93 -1.66
N PRO A 51 -0.87 -14.57 -2.93
CA PRO A 51 -1.63 -13.38 -3.26
C PRO A 51 -3.11 -13.55 -2.93
N ASN A 52 -3.77 -12.45 -2.55
CA ASN A 52 -5.22 -12.42 -2.33
C ASN A 52 -6.00 -12.42 -3.65
N ALA A 53 -5.41 -11.86 -4.71
CA ALA A 53 -5.89 -11.85 -6.09
C ALA A 53 -4.68 -11.65 -7.03
N PRO A 54 -4.78 -11.84 -8.34
CA PRO A 54 -3.66 -11.61 -9.26
C PRO A 54 -2.98 -10.25 -9.02
N GLY A 55 -1.67 -10.29 -8.77
CA GLY A 55 -0.87 -9.08 -8.48
C GLY A 55 -1.23 -8.35 -7.18
N SER A 56 -2.06 -8.91 -6.31
CA SER A 56 -2.61 -8.22 -5.14
C SER A 56 -2.32 -8.96 -3.83
N TRP A 57 -1.78 -8.24 -2.84
CA TRP A 57 -1.54 -8.75 -1.49
C TRP A 57 -2.09 -7.81 -0.43
N LEU A 58 -2.72 -8.39 0.58
CA LEU A 58 -3.18 -7.72 1.78
C LEU A 58 -2.39 -8.28 2.96
N LEU A 59 -1.53 -7.47 3.57
CA LEU A 59 -0.60 -7.91 4.60
C LEU A 59 -0.88 -7.21 5.94
N ALA A 60 -0.80 -7.97 7.03
CA ALA A 60 -0.72 -7.43 8.38
C ALA A 60 0.74 -7.49 8.85
N PRO A 61 1.34 -6.39 9.35
CA PRO A 61 2.70 -6.44 9.89
C PRO A 61 2.80 -7.44 11.05
N ALA A 62 3.78 -8.34 10.99
CA ALA A 62 3.99 -9.36 12.05
C ALA A 62 4.56 -8.77 13.36
N ARG A 63 5.07 -7.53 13.32
CA ARG A 63 5.56 -6.74 14.45
C ARG A 63 5.28 -5.26 14.22
N SER A 64 5.58 -4.42 15.22
CA SER A 64 5.48 -2.97 15.06
C SER A 64 6.20 -2.48 13.82
N PHE A 65 5.47 -1.88 12.90
CA PHE A 65 5.96 -1.42 11.62
C PHE A 65 5.54 0.02 11.36
N THR A 66 6.45 0.79 10.78
CA THR A 66 6.21 2.21 10.49
C THR A 66 6.69 2.58 9.11
N VAL A 67 5.94 3.45 8.44
CA VAL A 67 6.34 4.09 7.17
C VAL A 67 6.26 5.59 7.36
N PHE A 68 7.27 6.33 6.91
CA PHE A 68 7.41 7.76 7.20
C PHE A 68 7.34 8.10 8.69
N GLY A 69 7.65 7.16 9.59
CA GLY A 69 7.49 7.30 11.04
C GLY A 69 6.04 7.24 11.54
N LEU A 70 5.10 6.79 10.72
CA LEU A 70 3.70 6.58 11.07
C LEU A 70 3.44 5.08 11.30
N PRO A 71 2.74 4.69 12.39
CA PRO A 71 2.42 3.29 12.66
C PRO A 71 1.43 2.75 11.63
N VAL A 72 1.70 1.55 11.14
CA VAL A 72 0.90 0.89 10.09
C VAL A 72 0.10 -0.25 10.68
N LYS A 73 -1.21 -0.28 10.38
CA LYS A 73 -2.13 -1.37 10.75
C LYS A 73 -2.16 -2.46 9.69
N ARG A 74 -2.13 -2.07 8.41
CA ARG A 74 -2.31 -2.98 7.26
C ARG A 74 -1.61 -2.42 6.03
N ILE A 75 -1.17 -3.30 5.14
CA ILE A 75 -0.52 -2.96 3.88
C ILE A 75 -1.30 -3.60 2.74
N GLU A 76 -1.51 -2.83 1.69
CA GLU A 76 -2.18 -3.21 0.46
C GLU A 76 -1.18 -3.02 -0.68
N LEU A 77 -0.79 -4.12 -1.33
CA LEU A 77 0.16 -4.12 -2.43
C LEU A 77 -0.58 -4.52 -3.69
N PHE A 78 -0.35 -3.75 -4.75
CA PHE A 78 -0.70 -4.13 -6.11
C PHE A 78 0.54 -4.00 -7.00
N ILE A 79 0.89 -5.07 -7.69
CA ILE A 79 1.94 -5.11 -8.71
C ILE A 79 1.32 -5.79 -9.91
N ASP A 80 1.16 -5.02 -11.00
CA ASP A 80 0.57 -5.53 -12.22
C ASP A 80 1.45 -6.65 -12.82
N PRO A 81 0.92 -7.88 -12.98
CA PRO A 81 1.71 -9.00 -13.47
C PRO A 81 2.05 -8.85 -14.96
N ASP A 82 1.21 -8.14 -15.72
CA ASP A 82 1.36 -7.92 -17.16
C ASP A 82 2.23 -6.68 -17.47
N GLY A 83 2.42 -5.79 -16.50
CA GLY A 83 3.27 -4.60 -16.60
C GLY A 83 2.65 -3.42 -17.34
N GLU A 84 1.34 -3.42 -17.58
CA GLU A 84 0.57 -2.35 -18.23
C GLU A 84 0.06 -1.30 -17.22
N LEU A 85 -0.37 -1.73 -16.02
CA LEU A 85 -1.01 -0.86 -15.02
C LEU A 85 -0.03 -0.28 -13.99
N GLY A 86 1.18 -0.84 -13.88
CA GLY A 86 2.21 -0.39 -12.95
C GLY A 86 2.06 -1.00 -11.55
N ALA A 87 2.30 -0.21 -10.51
CA ALA A 87 2.21 -0.69 -9.13
C ALA A 87 1.64 0.34 -8.17
N SER A 88 0.98 -0.14 -7.12
CA SER A 88 0.50 0.68 -6.01
C SER A 88 0.88 0.04 -4.69
N TYR A 89 1.46 0.83 -3.79
CA TYR A 89 1.86 0.41 -2.45
C TYR A 89 1.15 1.30 -1.43
N THR A 90 0.20 0.72 -0.70
CA THR A 90 -0.65 1.44 0.23
C THR A 90 -0.44 0.94 1.66
N ALA A 91 -0.32 1.86 2.61
CA ALA A 91 -0.33 1.57 4.03
C ALA A 91 -1.52 2.25 4.71
N VAL A 92 -2.28 1.47 5.46
CA VAL A 92 -3.34 1.93 6.35
C VAL A 92 -2.71 2.33 7.68
N ILE A 93 -2.86 3.60 8.05
CA ILE A 93 -2.21 4.22 9.21
C ILE A 93 -3.07 4.04 10.46
N GLU A 94 -2.44 3.59 11.54
CA GLU A 94 -3.10 3.41 12.83
C GLU A 94 -3.29 4.76 13.56
N LYS A 95 -4.52 5.05 14.03
CA LYS A 95 -4.84 6.09 15.04
C LYS A 95 -4.27 7.49 14.74
N ARG A 96 -4.24 7.91 13.46
CA ARG A 96 -3.85 9.27 13.05
C ARG A 96 -4.94 9.94 12.23
N SER A 97 -5.03 11.26 12.31
CA SER A 97 -5.89 12.03 11.41
C SER A 97 -5.23 12.24 10.05
N LEU A 98 -6.04 12.38 9.00
CA LEU A 98 -5.55 12.64 7.64
C LEU A 98 -4.67 13.90 7.57
N GLU A 99 -5.01 14.95 8.31
CA GLU A 99 -4.23 16.20 8.35
C GLU A 99 -2.83 15.98 8.93
N GLN A 100 -2.73 15.22 10.03
CA GLN A 100 -1.44 14.87 10.64
C GLN A 100 -0.56 14.07 9.68
N VAL A 101 -1.16 13.07 9.00
CA VAL A 101 -0.47 12.25 8.00
C VAL A 101 0.01 13.12 6.83
N ARG A 102 -0.82 14.00 6.29
CA ARG A 102 -0.43 14.92 5.19
C ARG A 102 0.71 15.85 5.59
N LYS A 103 0.69 16.39 6.82
CA LYS A 103 1.79 17.21 7.35
C LYS A 103 3.10 16.43 7.41
N GLN A 104 3.05 15.19 7.91
CA GLN A 104 4.22 14.32 8.01
C GLN A 104 4.76 13.94 6.62
N LEU A 105 3.88 13.60 5.68
CA LEU A 105 4.26 13.31 4.31
C LEU A 105 4.92 14.51 3.64
N LYS A 106 4.39 15.73 3.80
CA LYS A 106 5.00 16.95 3.22
C LYS A 106 6.46 17.11 3.65
N LEU A 107 6.77 16.82 4.91
CA LEU A 107 8.14 16.84 5.44
C LEU A 107 9.01 15.73 4.82
N ALA A 108 8.47 14.52 4.72
CA ALA A 108 9.18 13.39 4.12
C ALA A 108 9.31 13.48 2.58
N SER A 109 8.51 14.34 1.93
CA SER A 109 8.42 14.48 0.46
C SER A 109 9.53 15.25 -0.22
N GLN A 110 10.49 15.76 0.53
CA GLN A 110 11.60 16.54 -0.02
C GLN A 110 12.68 15.69 -0.71
N ARG A 111 12.45 14.38 -0.88
CA ARG A 111 13.40 13.43 -1.49
C ARG A 111 12.85 12.91 -2.82
N GLY A 112 13.75 12.56 -3.75
CA GLY A 112 13.37 11.97 -5.03
C GLY A 112 12.51 10.72 -4.87
N ARG A 113 11.52 10.56 -5.75
CA ARG A 113 10.48 9.52 -5.68
C ARG A 113 10.34 8.80 -7.01
N ILE A 114 10.00 7.53 -6.92
CA ILE A 114 9.71 6.69 -8.09
C ILE A 114 8.28 6.83 -8.61
N GLY A 115 7.41 7.51 -7.87
CA GLY A 115 5.99 7.60 -8.18
C GLY A 115 5.27 8.73 -7.46
N GLN A 116 3.95 8.77 -7.61
CA GLN A 116 3.09 9.74 -6.99
C GLN A 116 2.67 9.27 -5.59
N LEU A 117 3.06 10.04 -4.57
CA LEU A 117 2.68 9.77 -3.19
C LEU A 117 1.48 10.63 -2.77
N SER A 118 0.49 9.99 -2.16
CA SER A 118 -0.76 10.63 -1.71
C SER A 118 -1.17 10.12 -0.33
N ALA A 119 -2.01 10.89 0.36
CA ALA A 119 -2.76 10.42 1.52
C ALA A 119 -4.23 10.79 1.41
N ASP A 120 -5.07 9.82 1.73
CA ASP A 120 -6.52 9.89 1.66
C ASP A 120 -7.17 9.17 2.85
N GLN A 121 -8.50 9.22 2.96
CA GLN A 121 -9.25 8.56 4.02
C GLN A 121 -10.54 7.92 3.47
N PRO A 122 -10.43 6.83 2.68
CA PRO A 122 -11.60 6.07 2.29
C PRO A 122 -12.19 5.35 3.52
N SER A 123 -13.52 5.33 3.63
CA SER A 123 -14.25 4.55 4.65
C SER A 123 -13.71 4.73 6.09
N ALA A 124 -13.29 5.96 6.43
CA ALA A 124 -12.70 6.35 7.72
C ALA A 124 -11.31 5.77 8.07
N GLU A 125 -10.68 5.01 7.18
CA GLU A 125 -9.30 4.53 7.36
C GLU A 125 -8.32 5.49 6.67
N VAL A 126 -7.37 6.08 7.42
CA VAL A 126 -6.35 6.95 6.81
C VAL A 126 -5.33 6.08 6.12
N GLN A 127 -5.06 6.37 4.84
CA GLN A 127 -4.11 5.62 4.04
C GLN A 127 -3.06 6.52 3.40
N VAL A 128 -1.87 5.96 3.20
CA VAL A 128 -0.77 6.54 2.43
C VAL A 128 -0.47 5.62 1.27
N SER A 129 -0.43 6.15 0.06
CA SER A 129 -0.26 5.35 -1.16
C SER A 129 0.84 5.94 -2.04
N CYS A 130 1.78 5.10 -2.47
CA CYS A 130 2.69 5.38 -3.57
C CYS A 130 2.20 4.66 -4.82
N VAL A 131 1.89 5.41 -5.88
CA VAL A 131 1.49 4.88 -7.18
C VAL A 131 2.61 5.10 -8.18
N VAL A 132 3.10 4.02 -8.75
CA VAL A 132 4.14 4.00 -9.78
C VAL A 132 3.44 3.68 -11.09
N ALA A 133 3.20 4.70 -11.91
CA ALA A 133 2.72 4.50 -13.26
C ALA A 133 3.80 3.77 -14.07
N THR A 134 3.38 2.98 -15.05
CA THR A 134 4.30 2.60 -16.12
C THR A 134 4.79 3.90 -16.76
N THR A 135 6.10 4.09 -16.85
CA THR A 135 6.63 5.18 -17.66
C THR A 135 6.24 4.86 -19.09
N GLY A 136 5.15 5.46 -19.57
CA GLY A 136 4.86 5.54 -20.99
C GLY A 136 6.01 6.28 -21.65
N GLN A 137 7.03 5.57 -22.10
CA GLN A 137 7.82 6.03 -23.23
C GLN A 137 6.96 5.79 -24.47
N GLY A 138 6.17 6.81 -24.80
CA GLY A 138 5.65 7.07 -26.13
C GLY A 138 6.01 8.49 -26.50
#